data_AF-A0A8C5T1E0-F1
#
_entry.id   AF-A0A8C5T1E0-F1
#
_cell.length_a   1.000
_cell.length_b   1.000
_cell.length_c   1.000
_cell.angle_alpha   90.00
_cell.angle_beta   90.00
_cell.angle_gamma   90.00
#
_symmetry.space_group_name_H-M   'P 1'
#
loop_
_entity.id
_entity.type
_entity.pdbx_description
1 polymer ?
#
loop_
_entity_poly.entity_id
_entity_poly.type
_entity_poly.pdbx_seq_one_letter_code
_entity_poly.pdbx_strand_id
1 'polypeptide(L)'
;SFPSCAGISKDIRRDSSDDMRKVQRREKNRIAAQKSRLRQTQKADTLHLESEDLERQNAALRREIKQLTEEMKHFTSMLSSHEPLCTILTSPPPPPEVLYATHSFHQPHISSPRFQH
;
A
#
# COMPACT_ATOMS: atom_id res chain seq x y z
N SER A 1 -52.37 24.20 -59.69
CA SER A 1 -51.15 23.37 -59.76
C SER A 1 -50.98 22.62 -58.45
N PHE A 2 -51.02 21.29 -58.47
CA PHE A 2 -50.84 20.46 -57.27
C PHE A 2 -49.38 20.49 -56.80
N PRO A 3 -49.09 20.47 -55.49
CA PRO A 3 -47.72 20.40 -55.00
C PRO A 3 -47.10 19.04 -55.37
N SER A 4 -45.86 19.08 -55.87
CA SER A 4 -45.12 17.89 -56.29
C SER A 4 -44.89 16.91 -55.12
N CYS A 5 -45.45 15.70 -55.23
CA CYS A 5 -45.27 14.61 -54.25
C CYS A 5 -43.79 14.21 -54.01
N ALA A 6 -42.86 14.63 -54.87
CA ALA A 6 -41.44 14.31 -54.75
C ALA A 6 -40.76 14.98 -53.53
N GLY A 7 -41.30 16.08 -53.00
CA GLY A 7 -40.75 16.78 -51.84
C GLY A 7 -40.96 16.03 -50.52
N ILE A 8 -42.16 15.48 -50.34
CA ILE A 8 -42.60 14.83 -49.09
C ILE A 8 -41.77 13.56 -48.79
N SER A 9 -41.40 12.80 -49.84
CA SER A 9 -40.58 11.59 -49.69
C SER A 9 -39.13 11.86 -49.26
N LYS A 10 -38.57 13.04 -49.55
CA LYS A 10 -37.20 13.41 -49.12
C LYS A 10 -37.16 13.90 -47.67
N ASP A 11 -38.23 14.53 -47.20
CA ASP A 11 -38.32 14.98 -45.80
C ASP A 11 -38.58 13.82 -44.85
N ILE A 12 -39.48 12.90 -45.19
CA ILE A 12 -39.75 11.70 -44.37
C ILE A 12 -38.49 10.81 -44.24
N ARG A 13 -37.72 10.63 -45.32
CA ARG A 13 -36.46 9.84 -45.25
C ARG A 13 -35.36 10.53 -44.44
N ARG A 14 -35.28 11.87 -44.48
CA ARG A 14 -34.33 12.64 -43.67
C ARG A 14 -34.71 12.60 -42.19
N ASP A 15 -35.98 12.82 -41.87
CA ASP A 15 -36.51 12.76 -40.51
C ASP A 15 -36.30 11.37 -39.88
N SER A 16 -36.60 10.30 -40.63
CA SER A 16 -36.35 8.92 -40.19
C SER A 16 -34.84 8.63 -39.97
N SER A 17 -33.95 9.15 -40.83
CA SER A 17 -32.50 8.99 -40.67
C SER A 17 -31.97 9.76 -39.45
N ASP A 18 -32.47 10.98 -39.23
CA ASP A 18 -32.07 11.81 -38.10
C ASP A 18 -32.60 11.28 -36.77
N ASP A 19 -33.78 10.68 -36.74
CA ASP A 19 -34.31 9.98 -35.57
C ASP A 19 -33.48 8.75 -35.20
N MET A 20 -33.06 7.95 -36.18
CA MET A 20 -32.15 6.84 -35.93
C MET A 20 -30.80 7.33 -35.36
N ARG A 21 -30.27 8.46 -35.88
CA ARG A 21 -29.05 9.08 -35.33
C ARG A 21 -29.25 9.61 -33.91
N LYS A 22 -30.41 10.20 -33.60
CA LYS A 22 -30.77 10.65 -32.25
C LYS A 22 -30.82 9.47 -31.27
N VAL A 23 -31.43 8.35 -31.65
CA VAL A 23 -31.47 7.13 -30.84
C VAL A 23 -30.05 6.61 -30.59
N GLN A 24 -29.21 6.52 -31.62
CA GLN A 24 -27.81 6.10 -31.46
C GLN A 24 -27.01 7.04 -30.53
N ARG A 25 -27.24 8.35 -30.61
CA ARG A 25 -26.59 9.33 -29.70
C ARG A 25 -27.03 9.14 -28.26
N ARG A 26 -28.34 8.94 -28.02
CA ARG A 26 -28.88 8.68 -26.67
C ARG A 26 -28.30 7.40 -26.09
N GLU A 27 -28.23 6.33 -26.90
CA GLU A 27 -27.67 5.06 -26.44
C GLU A 27 -26.18 5.16 -26.11
N LYS A 28 -25.39 5.85 -26.96
CA LYS A 28 -23.98 6.14 -26.65
C LYS A 28 -23.81 6.96 -25.38
N ASN A 29 -24.65 7.98 -25.16
CA ASN A 29 -24.62 8.79 -23.95
C ASN A 29 -25.03 7.99 -22.71
N ARG A 30 -26.04 7.12 -22.84
CA ARG A 30 -26.48 6.21 -21.77
C ARG A 30 -25.33 5.31 -21.31
N ILE A 31 -24.62 4.69 -22.25
CA ILE A 31 -23.45 3.86 -21.96
C ILE A 31 -22.31 4.70 -21.35
N ALA A 32 -22.05 5.90 -21.89
CA ALA A 32 -21.02 6.79 -21.36
C ALA A 32 -21.31 7.23 -19.92
N ALA A 33 -22.56 7.58 -19.60
CA ALA A 33 -23.00 7.94 -18.27
C ALA A 33 -22.89 6.76 -17.30
N GLN A 34 -23.33 5.56 -17.72
CA GLN A 34 -23.17 4.34 -16.92
C GLN A 34 -21.69 4.05 -16.63
N LYS A 35 -20.83 4.13 -17.64
CA LYS A 35 -19.39 3.92 -17.50
C LYS A 35 -18.75 4.96 -16.59
N SER A 36 -19.17 6.23 -16.68
CA SER A 36 -18.66 7.29 -15.80
C SER A 36 -19.05 7.04 -14.34
N ARG A 37 -20.31 6.68 -14.09
CA ARG A 37 -20.77 6.32 -12.73
C ARG A 37 -20.00 5.13 -12.19
N LEU A 38 -19.84 4.07 -12.99
CA LEU A 38 -19.08 2.89 -12.60
C LEU A 38 -17.64 3.23 -12.23
N ARG A 39 -16.94 4.03 -13.05
CA ARG A 39 -15.57 4.46 -12.75
C ARG A 39 -15.48 5.25 -11.45
N GLN A 40 -16.48 6.08 -11.17
CA GLN A 40 -16.52 6.87 -9.94
C GLN A 40 -16.72 5.97 -8.72
N THR A 41 -17.66 5.02 -8.78
CA THR A 41 -17.87 4.02 -7.71
C THR A 41 -16.61 3.18 -7.51
N GLN A 42 -16.04 2.62 -8.58
CA GLN A 42 -14.80 1.83 -8.50
C GLN A 42 -13.65 2.61 -7.86
N LYS A 43 -13.49 3.90 -8.20
CA LYS A 43 -12.47 4.75 -7.58
C LYS A 43 -12.73 4.92 -6.08
N ALA A 44 -13.97 5.16 -5.68
CA ALA A 44 -14.33 5.26 -4.27
C ALA A 44 -14.03 3.95 -3.54
N ASP A 45 -14.43 2.81 -4.11
CA ASP A 45 -14.21 1.49 -3.53
C ASP A 45 -12.70 1.20 -3.37
N THR A 46 -11.89 1.49 -4.38
CA THR A 46 -10.43 1.33 -4.31
C THR A 46 -9.83 2.19 -3.19
N LEU A 47 -10.22 3.46 -3.09
CA LEU A 47 -9.73 4.34 -2.03
C LEU A 47 -10.15 3.87 -0.64
N HIS A 48 -11.37 3.36 -0.49
CA HIS A 48 -11.86 2.80 0.77
C HIS A 48 -11.04 1.57 1.18
N LEU A 49 -10.84 0.62 0.26
CA LEU A 49 -10.04 -0.58 0.53
C LEU A 49 -8.59 -0.25 0.88
N GLU A 50 -7.97 0.71 0.19
CA GLU A 50 -6.61 1.18 0.50
C GLU A 50 -6.55 1.85 1.88
N SER A 51 -7.54 2.67 2.23
CA SER A 51 -7.62 3.29 3.56
C SER A 51 -7.73 2.25 4.66
N GLU A 52 -8.62 1.26 4.52
CA GLU A 52 -8.80 0.19 5.50
C GLU A 52 -7.53 -0.65 5.67
N ASP A 53 -6.84 -0.94 4.58
CA ASP A 53 -5.59 -1.69 4.63
C ASP A 53 -4.48 -0.88 5.31
N LEU A 54 -4.34 0.41 4.99
CA LEU A 54 -3.41 1.32 5.67
C LEU A 54 -3.71 1.43 7.17
N GLU A 55 -4.98 1.55 7.56
CA GLU A 55 -5.39 1.57 8.96
C GLU A 55 -5.01 0.28 9.69
N ARG A 56 -5.24 -0.88 9.07
CA ARG A 56 -4.85 -2.19 9.59
C ARG A 56 -3.34 -2.29 9.78
N GLN A 57 -2.57 -1.92 8.76
CA GLN A 57 -1.10 -1.92 8.82
C GLN A 57 -0.58 -0.97 9.89
N ASN A 58 -1.14 0.24 9.97
CA ASN A 58 -0.78 1.24 10.97
C ASN A 58 -1.04 0.72 12.40
N ALA A 59 -2.20 0.10 12.62
CA ALA A 59 -2.54 -0.51 13.92
C ALA A 59 -1.60 -1.68 14.27
N ALA A 60 -1.18 -2.48 13.28
CA ALA A 60 -0.20 -3.55 13.49
C ALA A 60 1.17 -3.00 13.90
N LEU A 61 1.69 -2.02 13.15
CA LEU A 61 2.97 -1.37 13.45
C LEU A 61 2.96 -0.69 14.81
N ARG A 62 1.87 -0.01 15.19
CA ARG A 62 1.74 0.59 16.53
C ARG A 62 1.80 -0.45 17.65
N ARG A 63 1.20 -1.63 17.44
CA ARG A 63 1.28 -2.74 18.41
C ARG A 63 2.71 -3.25 18.53
N GLU A 64 3.40 -3.45 17.41
CA GLU A 64 4.80 -3.89 17.39
C GLU A 64 5.73 -2.88 18.07
N ILE A 65 5.59 -1.59 17.78
CA ILE A 65 6.34 -0.52 18.46
C ILE A 65 6.11 -0.59 19.97
N LYS A 66 4.86 -0.73 20.41
CA LYS A 66 4.52 -0.82 21.84
C LYS A 66 5.20 -2.03 22.47
N GLN A 67 5.08 -3.21 21.86
CA GLN A 67 5.67 -4.44 22.37
C GLN A 67 7.20 -4.32 22.49
N LEU A 68 7.87 -3.88 21.42
CA LEU A 68 9.33 -3.71 21.43
C LEU A 68 9.79 -2.67 22.46
N THR A 69 9.00 -1.61 22.67
CA THR A 69 9.30 -0.60 23.70
C THR A 69 9.17 -1.19 25.11
N GLU A 70 8.17 -2.03 25.34
CA GLU A 70 7.98 -2.72 26.63
C GLU A 70 9.11 -3.73 26.89
N GLU A 71 9.50 -4.52 25.88
CA GLU A 71 10.63 -5.45 25.97
C GLU A 71 11.94 -4.72 26.25
N MET A 72 12.22 -3.62 25.53
CA MET A 72 13.41 -2.79 25.78
C MET A 72 13.42 -2.28 27.22
N LYS A 73 12.31 -1.71 27.71
CA LYS A 73 12.20 -1.23 29.11
C LYS A 73 12.42 -2.37 30.11
N HIS A 74 11.87 -3.55 29.84
CA HIS A 74 12.05 -4.72 30.69
C HIS A 74 13.53 -5.12 30.78
N PHE A 75 14.22 -5.26 29.64
CA PHE A 75 15.65 -5.57 29.62
C PHE A 75 16.50 -4.49 30.29
N THR A 76 16.24 -3.21 30.01
CA THR A 76 16.93 -2.10 30.69
C THR A 76 16.74 -2.17 32.20
N SER A 77 15.51 -2.41 32.68
CA SER A 77 15.24 -2.54 34.11
C SER A 77 15.98 -3.72 34.73
N MET A 78 16.01 -4.88 34.07
CA MET A 78 16.76 -6.04 34.55
C MET A 78 18.26 -5.73 34.65
N LEU A 79 18.84 -5.12 33.61
CA LEU A 79 20.25 -4.74 33.60
C LEU A 79 20.58 -3.73 34.69
N SER A 80 19.76 -2.69 34.88
CA SER A 80 19.95 -1.70 35.95
C SER A 80 19.86 -2.31 37.34
N SER A 81 18.98 -3.30 37.55
CA SER A 81 18.91 -4.01 38.83
C SER A 81 20.12 -4.92 39.09
N HIS A 82 20.75 -5.41 38.03
CA HIS A 82 21.93 -6.27 38.11
C HIS A 82 23.23 -5.48 38.28
N GLU A 83 23.34 -4.28 37.69
CA GLU A 83 24.52 -3.42 37.76
C GLU A 83 25.15 -3.33 39.18
N PRO A 84 24.41 -3.06 40.27
CA PRO A 84 25.00 -2.96 41.61
C PRO A 84 25.52 -4.29 42.17
N LEU A 85 25.15 -5.43 41.58
CA LEU A 85 25.58 -6.77 41.98
C LEU A 85 26.69 -7.34 41.07
N CYS A 86 27.02 -6.64 39.99
CA CYS A 86 27.93 -7.10 38.96
C CYS A 86 29.40 -6.96 39.41
N THR A 87 29.95 -8.00 40.04
CA THR A 87 31.36 -8.04 40.48
C THR A 87 32.38 -7.99 39.34
N ILE A 88 31.96 -8.29 38.10
CA ILE A 88 32.82 -8.25 36.90
C ILE A 88 33.17 -6.81 36.49
N LEU A 89 32.28 -5.84 36.76
CA LEU A 89 32.53 -4.40 36.49
C LEU A 89 33.13 -3.66 37.70
N THR A 90 33.03 -4.24 38.91
CA THR A 90 33.55 -3.65 40.16
C THR A 90 34.97 -4.13 40.52
N SER A 91 35.46 -5.21 39.92
CA SER A 91 36.84 -5.67 40.13
C SER A 91 37.82 -4.77 39.37
N PRO A 92 38.88 -4.24 40.01
CA PRO A 92 39.99 -3.66 39.26
C PRO A 92 40.54 -4.72 38.29
N PRO A 93 41.00 -4.33 37.09
CA PRO A 93 41.56 -5.29 36.14
C PRO A 93 42.71 -6.04 36.82
N PRO A 94 42.74 -7.39 36.76
CA PRO A 94 43.90 -8.13 37.22
C PRO A 94 45.13 -7.63 36.41
N PRO A 95 46.31 -7.50 37.05
CA PRO A 95 47.51 -7.02 36.37
C PRO A 95 47.79 -7.85 35.11
N PRO A 96 48.37 -7.24 34.06
CA PRO A 96 48.47 -7.83 32.73
C PRO A 96 49.53 -8.93 32.71
N GLU A 97 49.17 -10.11 33.21
CA GLU A 97 49.95 -11.33 33.04
C GLU A 97 49.09 -12.32 32.25
N VAL A 98 49.32 -12.28 30.94
CA VAL A 98 49.32 -13.42 30.02
C VAL A 98 48.03 -14.25 29.96
N LEU A 99 47.25 -14.07 28.88
CA LEU A 99 46.86 -15.12 27.93
C LEU A 99 45.85 -14.53 26.92
N TYR A 100 46.38 -13.94 25.84
CA TYR A 100 45.60 -13.64 24.65
C TYR A 100 45.34 -14.96 23.92
N ALA A 101 44.35 -15.73 24.39
CA ALA A 101 43.85 -16.88 23.66
C ALA A 101 43.09 -16.37 22.44
N THR A 102 43.75 -16.50 21.30
CA THR A 102 43.26 -16.23 19.96
C THR A 102 41.97 -17.00 19.68
N HIS A 103 40.81 -16.40 19.94
CA HIS A 103 39.56 -16.88 19.37
C HIS A 103 39.36 -16.21 18.02
N SER A 104 39.98 -16.80 17.00
CA SER A 104 39.65 -16.57 15.59
C SER A 104 38.22 -17.06 15.33
N PHE A 105 37.22 -16.22 15.62
CA PHE A 105 35.88 -16.42 15.10
C PHE A 105 35.91 -16.16 13.59
N HIS A 106 36.02 -17.24 12.82
CA HIS A 106 35.80 -17.22 11.39
C HIS A 106 34.33 -16.85 11.15
N GLN A 107 34.07 -15.63 10.67
CA GLN A 107 32.73 -15.22 10.26
C GLN A 107 32.48 -15.80 8.86
N PRO A 108 31.50 -16.70 8.64
CA PRO A 108 31.04 -16.96 7.29
C PRO A 108 30.18 -15.76 6.89
N HIS A 109 30.70 -14.94 5.98
CA HIS A 109 29.92 -13.92 5.32
C HIS A 109 28.74 -14.62 4.60
N ILE A 110 27.52 -14.38 5.08
CA ILE A 110 26.32 -14.75 4.33
C ILE A 110 26.19 -13.70 3.22
N SER A 111 26.77 -13.97 2.06
CA SER A 111 26.47 -13.20 0.85
C SER A 111 25.02 -13.46 0.47
N SER A 112 24.14 -12.52 0.82
CA SER A 112 22.72 -12.53 0.44
C SER A 112 22.58 -12.02 -1.01
N PRO A 113 22.16 -12.84 -1.99
CA PRO A 113 21.91 -12.37 -3.34
C PRO A 113 20.44 -11.95 -3.42
N ARG A 114 20.08 -10.83 -2.79
CA ARG A 114 18.70 -10.32 -2.86
C ARG A 114 18.58 -8.85 -3.25
N PHE A 115 19.57 -8.34 -3.98
CA PHE A 115 19.40 -7.14 -4.78
C PHE A 115 20.22 -7.27 -6.07
N GLN A 116 19.60 -7.90 -7.07
CA GLN A 116 19.85 -7.56 -8.47
C GLN A 116 18.58 -6.87 -8.97
N HIS A 117 18.69 -5.57 -9.21
CA HIS A 117 17.81 -4.82 -10.12
C HIS A 117 18.69 -4.37 -11.28
#